data_AF-A0ABC9T3B4-F1
#
_entry.id   AF-A0ABC9T3B4-F1
#
_cell.length_a   1.000
_cell.length_b   1.000
_cell.length_c   1.000
_cell.angle_alpha   90.00
_cell.angle_beta   90.00
_cell.angle_gamma   90.00
#
_symmetry.space_group_name_H-M   'P 1'
#
loop_
_entity.id
_entity.type
_entity.pdbx_description
1 polymer ?
#
loop_
_entity_poly.entity_id
_entity_poly.type
_entity_poly.pdbx_seq_one_letter_code
_entity_poly.pdbx_strand_id
1 'polypeptide(L)'
;MPAPQVNWRKQDNSGAVPSWNIGTIDAGTPSSDFGVLIWNNFAGTTDLSTMTNCTITTKDSAGGNTGELVTNKWVEVTVASAAETGRTPIGGNSTHPIQAGGNSTNTDGTFSPNANEILGVKNDGNKTSAKGNYAEVILRANVPGNATAGNVAFLTRVAYQYV
;
A
#
# COMPACT_ATOMS: atom_id res chain seq x y z
N MET A 1 5.11 -11.66 -20.19
CA MET A 1 4.62 -10.26 -20.14
C MET A 1 5.66 -9.43 -19.36
N PRO A 2 5.84 -8.13 -19.61
CA PRO A 2 6.86 -7.34 -18.90
C PRO A 2 6.51 -7.21 -17.40
N ALA A 3 7.54 -7.04 -16.55
CA ALA A 3 7.36 -7.02 -15.10
C ALA A 3 6.46 -5.86 -14.62
N PRO A 4 5.78 -6.02 -13.47
CA PRO A 4 4.97 -4.95 -12.89
C PRO A 4 5.75 -3.66 -12.62
N GLN A 5 5.08 -2.52 -12.75
CA GLN A 5 5.68 -1.21 -12.46
C GLN A 5 4.93 -0.51 -11.32
N VAL A 6 5.46 -0.66 -10.11
CA VAL A 6 4.83 -0.15 -8.88
C VAL A 6 4.98 1.36 -8.75
N ASN A 7 3.87 2.06 -8.50
CA ASN A 7 3.87 3.51 -8.27
C ASN A 7 3.05 3.86 -7.02
N TRP A 8 3.64 4.64 -6.11
CA TRP A 8 2.97 5.13 -4.91
C TRP A 8 2.44 6.53 -5.17
N ARG A 9 1.13 6.72 -5.03
CA ARG A 9 0.46 8.00 -5.31
C ARG A 9 -0.43 8.42 -4.15
N LYS A 10 -0.64 9.72 -4.02
CA LYS A 10 -1.53 10.29 -3.00
C LYS A 10 -2.92 9.67 -3.14
N GLN A 11 -3.68 9.60 -2.05
CA GLN A 11 -5.01 9.00 -2.05
C GLN A 11 -5.96 9.62 -3.08
N ASP A 12 -5.85 10.93 -3.29
CA ASP A 12 -6.59 11.71 -4.29
C ASP A 12 -6.03 11.56 -5.72
N ASN A 13 -4.98 10.75 -5.89
CA ASN A 13 -4.25 10.50 -7.12
C ASN A 13 -3.55 11.75 -7.74
N SER A 14 -3.48 12.88 -7.03
CA SER A 14 -2.96 14.16 -7.54
C SER A 14 -1.47 14.16 -7.86
N GLY A 15 -0.71 13.23 -7.29
CA GLY A 15 0.73 13.14 -7.50
C GLY A 15 1.37 11.92 -6.86
N ALA A 16 2.65 11.72 -7.14
CA ALA A 16 3.46 10.70 -6.49
C ALA A 16 3.66 11.01 -4.99
N VAL A 17 3.83 9.96 -4.19
CA VAL A 17 4.21 10.06 -2.78
C VAL A 17 5.71 9.82 -2.67
N PRO A 18 6.52 10.83 -2.28
CA PRO A 18 7.96 10.64 -2.13
C PRO A 18 8.32 9.91 -0.84
N SER A 19 7.56 10.16 0.24
CA SER A 19 7.78 9.58 1.56
C SER A 19 6.53 9.72 2.42
N TRP A 20 6.38 8.83 3.41
CA TRP A 20 5.43 9.01 4.50
C TRP A 20 6.13 9.63 5.71
N ASN A 21 5.75 10.86 6.07
CA ASN A 21 6.26 11.54 7.25
C ASN A 21 5.12 11.71 8.27
N ILE A 22 5.29 11.10 9.44
CA ILE A 22 4.29 11.09 10.52
C ILE A 22 4.44 12.33 11.42
N GLY A 23 5.62 12.95 11.43
CA GLY A 23 5.94 14.02 12.38
C GLY A 23 6.08 13.50 13.81
N THR A 24 5.94 14.41 14.77
CA THR A 24 5.95 14.08 16.19
C THR A 24 4.56 13.65 16.64
N ILE A 25 4.47 12.54 17.35
CA ILE A 25 3.23 12.06 17.96
C ILE A 25 3.49 11.69 19.42
N ASP A 26 2.49 11.91 20.27
CA ASP A 26 2.53 11.50 21.65
C ASP A 26 2.24 10.00 21.75
N ALA A 27 3.11 9.27 22.44
CA ALA A 27 2.92 7.85 22.70
C ALA A 27 1.58 7.60 23.41
N GLY A 28 0.85 6.58 22.96
CA GLY A 28 -0.52 6.30 23.41
C GLY A 28 -1.61 7.00 22.59
N THR A 29 -1.25 7.89 21.65
CA THR A 29 -2.19 8.52 20.73
C THR A 29 -1.89 8.11 19.28
N PRO A 30 -2.89 7.65 18.51
CA PRO A 30 -2.71 7.37 17.09
C PRO A 30 -2.38 8.63 16.28
N SER A 31 -1.53 8.49 15.26
CA SER A 31 -1.28 9.53 14.27
C SER A 31 -2.51 9.82 13.42
N SER A 32 -2.44 10.91 12.64
CA SER A 32 -3.37 11.10 11.52
C SER A 32 -3.26 9.98 10.50
N ASP A 33 -4.35 9.76 9.79
CA ASP A 33 -4.41 8.78 8.70
C ASP A 33 -3.60 9.26 7.49
N PHE A 34 -2.88 8.31 6.90
CA PHE A 34 -2.12 8.47 5.68
C PHE A 34 -2.68 7.53 4.60
N GLY A 35 -3.53 8.08 3.75
CA GLY A 35 -4.08 7.37 2.59
C GLY A 35 -3.12 7.40 1.40
N VAL A 36 -2.95 6.25 0.75
CA VAL A 36 -2.07 6.10 -0.42
C VAL A 36 -2.62 5.06 -1.39
N LEU A 37 -2.35 5.28 -2.68
CA LEU A 37 -2.64 4.35 -3.77
C LEU A 37 -1.35 3.64 -4.16
N ILE A 38 -1.39 2.32 -4.19
CA ILE A 38 -0.31 1.45 -4.66
C ILE A 38 -0.73 0.95 -6.03
N TRP A 39 -0.19 1.55 -7.08
CA TRP A 39 -0.51 1.24 -8.46
C TRP A 39 0.40 0.18 -9.05
N ASN A 40 -0.13 -0.60 -9.99
CA ASN A 40 0.62 -1.32 -11.00
C ASN A 40 0.29 -0.74 -12.39
N ASN A 41 1.31 -0.41 -13.17
CA ASN A 41 1.20 0.15 -14.52
C ASN A 41 0.45 1.49 -14.60
N PHE A 42 0.69 2.43 -13.67
CA PHE A 42 0.02 3.73 -13.68
C PHE A 42 0.19 4.48 -15.02
N ALA A 43 -0.93 4.82 -15.67
CA ALA A 43 -0.97 5.53 -16.95
C ALA A 43 -0.14 4.86 -18.07
N GLY A 44 0.03 3.54 -17.98
CA GLY A 44 0.80 2.77 -18.96
C GLY A 44 0.06 2.56 -20.27
N THR A 45 0.80 2.57 -21.38
CA THR A 45 0.26 2.39 -22.75
C THR A 45 0.28 0.95 -23.23
N THR A 46 0.97 0.06 -22.52
CA THR A 46 1.06 -1.38 -22.80
C THR A 46 0.75 -2.18 -21.54
N ASP A 47 0.26 -3.40 -21.70
CA ASP A 47 0.01 -4.29 -20.56
C ASP A 47 1.32 -4.76 -19.92
N LEU A 48 1.32 -4.78 -18.59
CA LEU A 48 2.33 -5.39 -17.73
C LEU A 48 1.71 -6.58 -17.00
N SER A 49 2.57 -7.42 -16.42
CA SER A 49 2.14 -8.54 -15.58
C SER A 49 1.28 -8.07 -14.41
N THR A 50 0.32 -8.91 -14.03
CA THR A 50 -0.51 -8.69 -12.84
C THR A 50 0.31 -9.00 -11.61
N MET A 51 0.25 -8.14 -10.60
CA MET A 51 0.80 -8.44 -9.28
C MET A 51 -0.17 -9.36 -8.56
N THR A 52 0.33 -10.49 -8.05
CA THR A 52 -0.43 -11.51 -7.33
C THR A 52 0.14 -11.71 -5.93
N ASN A 53 -0.68 -12.24 -5.01
CA ASN A 53 -0.32 -12.44 -3.61
C ASN A 53 0.24 -11.15 -2.96
N CYS A 54 -0.39 -10.02 -3.28
CA CYS A 54 0.08 -8.71 -2.85
C CYS A 54 -0.10 -8.56 -1.33
N THR A 55 0.95 -8.13 -0.64
CA THR A 55 0.90 -7.84 0.79
C THR A 55 1.67 -6.57 1.14
N ILE A 56 1.32 -5.95 2.25
CA ILE A 56 1.98 -4.77 2.81
C ILE A 56 2.50 -5.05 4.23
N THR A 57 3.66 -4.49 4.56
CA THR A 57 4.24 -4.52 5.90
C THR A 57 5.17 -3.33 6.14
N THR A 58 5.71 -3.22 7.34
CA THR A 58 6.80 -2.29 7.66
C THR A 58 8.10 -3.04 7.92
N LYS A 59 9.22 -2.38 7.62
CA LYS A 59 10.60 -2.84 7.84
C LYS A 59 11.39 -1.74 8.52
N ASP A 60 12.53 -2.06 9.11
CA ASP A 60 13.46 -1.04 9.57
C ASP A 60 14.05 -0.26 8.39
N SER A 61 14.80 0.80 8.68
CA SER A 61 15.44 1.65 7.67
C SER A 61 16.46 0.92 6.79
N ALA A 62 16.99 -0.23 7.23
CA ALA A 62 17.89 -1.10 6.46
C ALA A 62 17.11 -2.20 5.70
N GLY A 63 15.78 -2.25 5.82
CA GLY A 63 14.93 -3.22 5.16
C GLY A 63 14.80 -4.57 5.89
N GLY A 64 15.30 -4.66 7.12
CA GLY A 64 15.19 -5.79 8.03
C GLY A 64 13.90 -5.79 8.86
N ASN A 65 13.81 -6.77 9.75
CA ASN A 65 12.66 -6.97 10.65
C ASN A 65 13.02 -6.58 12.10
N THR A 66 13.79 -5.52 12.28
CA THR A 66 14.29 -5.09 13.60
C THR A 66 13.70 -3.75 14.00
N GLY A 67 14.00 -3.31 15.22
CA GLY A 67 13.52 -2.04 15.76
C GLY A 67 12.08 -2.13 16.30
N GLU A 68 11.83 -1.32 17.33
CA GLU A 68 10.63 -1.42 18.15
C GLU A 68 9.34 -1.27 17.34
N LEU A 69 9.29 -0.31 16.40
CA LEU A 69 8.14 -0.08 15.52
C LEU A 69 7.74 -1.31 14.72
N VAL A 70 8.73 -2.05 14.24
CA VAL A 70 8.52 -3.22 13.37
C VAL A 70 8.16 -4.44 14.21
N THR A 71 8.89 -4.69 15.30
CA THR A 71 8.67 -5.87 16.16
C THR A 71 7.37 -5.77 16.93
N ASN A 72 7.00 -4.57 17.37
CA ASN A 72 5.78 -4.31 18.14
C ASN A 72 4.61 -3.83 17.26
N LYS A 73 4.80 -3.79 15.93
CA LYS A 73 3.76 -3.53 14.93
C LYS A 73 3.00 -2.23 15.15
N TRP A 74 3.73 -1.12 15.31
CA TRP A 74 3.10 0.17 15.60
C TRP A 74 2.35 0.75 14.41
N VAL A 75 2.52 0.22 13.21
CA VAL A 75 1.76 0.68 12.04
C VAL A 75 0.54 -0.20 11.85
N GLU A 76 -0.61 0.44 11.69
CA GLU A 76 -1.86 -0.21 11.35
C GLU A 76 -2.27 0.13 9.93
N VAL A 77 -2.88 -0.82 9.24
CA VAL A 77 -3.40 -0.66 7.88
C VAL A 77 -4.89 -0.98 7.80
N THR A 78 -5.59 -0.25 6.96
CA THR A 78 -6.93 -0.58 6.43
C THR A 78 -6.87 -0.57 4.91
N VAL A 79 -7.37 -1.61 4.25
CA VAL A 79 -7.43 -1.69 2.79
C VAL A 79 -8.81 -1.22 2.33
N ALA A 80 -8.96 0.09 2.13
CA ALA A 80 -10.23 0.70 1.75
C ALA A 80 -10.76 0.17 0.40
N SER A 81 -9.85 -0.16 -0.52
CA SER A 81 -10.18 -0.82 -1.79
C SER A 81 -10.82 -2.20 -1.61
N ALA A 82 -10.51 -2.92 -0.53
CA ALA A 82 -11.15 -4.18 -0.15
C ALA A 82 -12.42 -3.98 0.70
N ALA A 83 -12.90 -2.73 0.83
CA ALA A 83 -13.99 -2.34 1.72
C ALA A 83 -13.75 -2.71 3.20
N GLU A 84 -12.48 -2.80 3.63
CA GLU A 84 -12.17 -3.02 5.03
C GLU A 84 -12.54 -1.80 5.88
N THR A 85 -13.06 -2.08 7.07
CA THR A 85 -13.36 -1.08 8.10
C THR A 85 -12.45 -1.20 9.32
N GLY A 86 -11.81 -2.37 9.48
CA GLY A 86 -10.89 -2.67 10.58
C GLY A 86 -9.47 -2.14 10.35
N ARG A 87 -8.70 -2.09 11.44
CA ARG A 87 -7.28 -1.72 11.45
C ARG A 87 -6.47 -2.94 11.83
N THR A 88 -5.51 -3.32 11.00
CA THR A 88 -4.65 -4.48 11.24
C THR A 88 -3.22 -4.01 11.51
N PRO A 89 -2.63 -4.34 12.66
CA PRO A 89 -1.22 -4.06 12.94
C PRO A 89 -0.28 -4.86 12.02
N ILE A 90 0.70 -4.20 11.41
CA ILE A 90 1.69 -4.77 10.50
C ILE A 90 3.12 -4.47 10.97
N GLY A 91 4.03 -5.39 10.67
CA GLY A 91 5.44 -5.25 10.99
C GLY A 91 6.23 -6.53 10.76
N GLY A 92 7.34 -6.42 10.04
CA GLY A 92 8.28 -7.50 9.81
C GLY A 92 7.67 -8.65 9.01
N ASN A 93 7.39 -9.76 9.69
CA ASN A 93 6.73 -10.93 9.09
C ASN A 93 5.21 -10.88 9.21
N SER A 94 4.66 -9.97 10.02
CA SER A 94 3.22 -9.70 10.05
C SER A 94 2.89 -8.78 8.88
N THR A 95 2.38 -9.38 7.82
CA THR A 95 1.96 -8.70 6.59
C THR A 95 0.45 -8.72 6.48
N HIS A 96 -0.12 -7.72 5.81
CA HIS A 96 -1.56 -7.69 5.50
C HIS A 96 -1.78 -7.78 3.98
N PRO A 97 -2.72 -8.60 3.48
CA PRO A 97 -3.03 -8.65 2.06
C PRO A 97 -3.55 -7.30 1.55
N ILE A 98 -3.21 -6.95 0.31
CA ILE A 98 -3.76 -5.78 -0.37
C ILE A 98 -4.29 -6.19 -1.73
N GLN A 99 -5.34 -5.52 -2.21
CA GLN A 99 -5.96 -5.86 -3.49
C GLN A 99 -6.61 -4.65 -4.11
N ALA A 100 -6.83 -4.73 -5.42
CA ALA A 100 -7.64 -3.77 -6.12
C ALA A 100 -9.14 -3.90 -5.77
N GLY A 101 -9.85 -2.77 -5.86
CA GLY A 101 -11.23 -2.64 -5.36
C GLY A 101 -12.32 -2.67 -6.43
N GLY A 102 -11.94 -2.90 -7.68
CA GLY A 102 -12.90 -2.94 -8.79
C GLY A 102 -12.20 -3.22 -10.11
N ASN A 103 -12.94 -2.99 -11.20
CA ASN A 103 -12.46 -3.33 -12.53
C ASN A 103 -11.67 -2.18 -13.14
N SER A 104 -10.77 -2.53 -14.05
CA SER A 104 -10.17 -1.59 -14.97
C SER A 104 -10.80 -1.71 -16.35
N THR A 105 -11.22 -0.60 -16.94
CA THR A 105 -11.81 -0.57 -18.27
C THR A 105 -10.97 0.33 -19.17
N ASN A 106 -10.59 -0.21 -20.33
CA ASN A 106 -9.90 0.50 -21.39
C ASN A 106 -10.52 0.12 -22.75
N THR A 107 -9.89 0.53 -23.85
CA THR A 107 -10.37 0.26 -25.22
C THR A 107 -10.48 -1.22 -25.56
N ASP A 108 -9.72 -2.07 -24.87
CA ASP A 108 -9.62 -3.50 -25.16
C ASP A 108 -10.61 -4.32 -24.33
N GLY A 109 -11.26 -3.70 -23.33
CA GLY A 109 -12.32 -4.31 -22.55
C GLY A 109 -12.31 -3.92 -21.08
N THR A 110 -13.01 -4.74 -20.29
CA THR A 110 -13.10 -4.63 -18.83
C THR A 110 -12.38 -5.82 -18.20
N PHE A 111 -11.48 -5.53 -17.28
CA PHE A 111 -10.60 -6.49 -16.62
C PHE A 111 -10.87 -6.47 -15.12
N SER A 112 -11.04 -7.64 -14.54
CA SER A 112 -11.36 -7.81 -13.12
C SER A 112 -10.17 -8.45 -12.40
N PRO A 113 -9.67 -7.85 -11.30
CA PRO A 113 -8.68 -8.50 -10.44
C PRO A 113 -9.33 -9.64 -9.65
N ASN A 114 -8.55 -10.67 -9.32
CA ASN A 114 -8.90 -11.61 -8.26
C ASN A 114 -8.50 -11.05 -6.88
N ALA A 115 -8.77 -11.83 -5.83
CA ALA A 115 -8.34 -11.48 -4.48
C ALA A 115 -6.81 -11.37 -4.40
N ASN A 116 -6.33 -10.37 -3.67
CA ASN A 116 -4.90 -10.07 -3.48
C ASN A 116 -4.13 -9.72 -4.77
N GLU A 117 -4.84 -9.25 -5.79
CA GLU A 117 -4.25 -8.85 -7.06
C GLU A 117 -4.33 -7.35 -7.33
N ILE A 118 -3.35 -6.86 -8.09
CA ILE A 118 -3.33 -5.52 -8.67
C ILE A 118 -2.92 -5.66 -10.14
N LEU A 119 -3.86 -5.38 -11.04
CA LEU A 119 -3.71 -5.60 -12.48
C LEU A 119 -2.61 -4.74 -13.08
N GLY A 120 -1.92 -5.28 -14.08
CA GLY A 120 -0.95 -4.55 -14.89
C GLY A 120 -1.51 -4.06 -16.23
N VAL A 121 -2.82 -4.12 -16.45
CA VAL A 121 -3.43 -3.71 -17.74
C VAL A 121 -3.20 -2.23 -18.04
N LYS A 122 -3.02 -1.88 -19.31
CA LYS A 122 -2.88 -0.48 -19.75
C LYS A 122 -4.07 0.35 -19.29
N ASN A 123 -3.82 1.60 -18.91
CA ASN A 123 -4.83 2.50 -18.37
C ASN A 123 -4.43 3.96 -18.58
N ASP A 124 -5.38 4.86 -18.33
CA ASP A 124 -5.24 6.32 -18.47
C ASP A 124 -4.78 7.00 -17.18
N GLY A 125 -4.48 6.24 -16.12
CA GLY A 125 -4.14 6.74 -14.79
C GLY A 125 -5.32 7.36 -14.03
N ASN A 126 -6.55 7.27 -14.53
CA ASN A 126 -7.74 7.80 -13.87
C ASN A 126 -8.28 6.78 -12.85
N LYS A 127 -8.52 7.27 -11.63
CA LYS A 127 -8.92 6.45 -10.48
C LYS A 127 -10.28 5.76 -10.69
N THR A 128 -11.15 6.33 -11.51
CA THR A 128 -12.50 5.80 -11.78
C THR A 128 -12.47 4.65 -12.79
N SER A 129 -11.69 4.77 -13.86
CA SER A 129 -11.61 3.79 -14.95
C SER A 129 -10.59 2.69 -14.67
N ALA A 130 -9.62 2.90 -13.77
CA ALA A 130 -8.53 1.96 -13.51
C ALA A 130 -8.55 1.35 -12.10
N LYS A 131 -9.74 1.05 -11.55
CA LYS A 131 -9.90 0.51 -10.18
C LYS A 131 -9.23 -0.83 -9.96
N GLY A 132 -8.97 -1.58 -11.03
CA GLY A 132 -8.23 -2.85 -11.02
C GLY A 132 -6.71 -2.67 -10.92
N ASN A 133 -6.18 -1.49 -11.23
CA ASN A 133 -4.75 -1.22 -11.31
C ASN A 133 -4.15 -0.65 -10.02
N TYR A 134 -4.93 -0.46 -8.95
CA TYR A 134 -4.40 0.01 -7.69
C TYR A 134 -5.09 -0.60 -6.48
N ALA A 135 -4.32 -0.77 -5.40
CA ALA A 135 -4.86 -0.94 -4.07
C ALA A 135 -4.87 0.42 -3.34
N GLU A 136 -5.97 0.74 -2.68
CA GLU A 136 -6.08 1.90 -1.78
C GLU A 136 -5.94 1.43 -0.34
N VAL A 137 -4.92 1.96 0.34
CA VAL A 137 -4.58 1.63 1.73
C VAL A 137 -4.53 2.90 2.58
N ILE A 138 -4.97 2.78 3.82
CA ILE A 138 -4.92 3.84 4.83
C ILE A 138 -4.02 3.33 5.95
N LEU A 139 -2.91 4.04 6.17
CA LEU A 139 -1.90 3.71 7.17
C LEU A 139 -1.97 4.72 8.31
N ARG A 140 -1.69 4.28 9.54
CA ARG A 140 -1.44 5.16 10.67
C ARG A 140 -0.45 4.54 11.63
N ALA A 141 0.28 5.35 12.39
CA ALA A 141 1.02 4.86 13.53
C ALA A 141 0.13 4.89 14.78
N ASN A 142 0.11 3.79 15.51
CA ASN A 142 -0.51 3.64 16.83
C ASN A 142 0.59 3.22 17.80
N VAL A 143 1.38 4.21 18.24
CA VAL A 143 2.55 3.99 19.10
C VAL A 143 2.06 3.75 20.53
N PRO A 144 2.48 2.66 21.21
CA PRO A 144 2.04 2.36 22.56
C PRO A 144 2.65 3.35 23.57
N GLY A 145 1.93 3.63 24.66
CA GLY A 145 2.33 4.65 25.66
C GLY A 145 3.66 4.37 26.39
N ASN A 146 4.15 3.13 26.34
CA ASN A 146 5.43 2.72 26.90
C ASN A 146 6.57 2.64 25.86
N ALA A 147 6.34 3.14 24.64
CA ALA A 147 7.34 3.18 23.58
C ALA A 147 8.57 4.01 23.98
N THR A 148 9.74 3.61 23.46
CA THR A 148 10.96 4.39 23.63
C THR A 148 10.84 5.72 22.89
N ALA A 149 11.09 6.83 23.58
CA ALA A 149 11.12 8.15 22.95
C ALA A 149 12.32 8.30 22.01
N GLY A 150 12.10 8.92 20.85
CA GLY A 150 13.16 9.23 19.90
C GLY A 150 12.70 9.20 18.45
N ASN A 151 13.63 9.44 17.54
CA ASN A 151 13.38 9.36 16.11
C ASN A 151 13.35 7.91 15.66
N VAL A 152 12.28 7.53 14.95
CA VAL A 152 12.13 6.21 14.35
C VAL A 152 12.02 6.36 12.84
N ALA A 153 13.00 5.82 12.12
CA ALA A 153 12.96 5.69 10.67
C ALA A 153 12.61 4.24 10.31
N PHE A 154 11.71 4.08 9.34
CA PHE A 154 11.23 2.78 8.89
C PHE A 154 10.87 2.84 7.41
N LEU A 155 10.64 1.68 6.81
CA LEU A 155 10.19 1.55 5.42
C LEU A 155 8.80 0.90 5.39
N THR A 156 7.92 1.40 4.54
CA THR A 156 6.71 0.68 4.14
C THR A 156 7.04 -0.17 2.92
N ARG A 157 6.73 -1.46 2.94
CA ARG A 157 7.07 -2.40 1.86
C ARG A 157 5.83 -3.10 1.34
N VAL A 158 5.73 -3.15 0.02
CA VAL A 158 4.81 -4.04 -0.70
C VAL A 158 5.59 -5.22 -1.25
N ALA A 159 5.06 -6.43 -1.08
CA ALA A 159 5.60 -7.66 -1.63
C ALA A 159 4.55 -8.32 -2.53
N TYR A 160 4.99 -8.95 -3.61
CA TYR A 160 4.13 -9.57 -4.62
C TYR A 160 4.89 -10.63 -5.42
N GLN A 161 4.14 -11.48 -6.11
CA GLN A 161 4.56 -12.29 -7.25
C GLN A 161 3.91 -11.73 -8.52
N TYR A 162 4.27 -12.21 -9.70
CA TYR A 162 3.61 -11.76 -10.93
C TYR A 162 3.51 -12.83 -12.00
N VAL A 163 2.50 -12.69 -12.85
CA VAL A 163 2.17 -13.59 -13.97
C VAL A 163 1.94 -12.81 -15.27
#